data_AF-A0A833D590-F1
#
_entry.id   AF-A0A833D590-F1
#
_cell.length_a   1.000
_cell.length_b   1.000
_cell.length_c   1.000
_cell.angle_alpha   90.00
_cell.angle_beta   90.00
_cell.angle_gamma   90.00
#
_symmetry.space_group_name_H-M   'P 1'
#
loop_
_entity.id
_entity.type
_entity.pdbx_description
1 polymer ?
#
loop_
_entity_poly.entity_id
_entity_poly.type
_entity_poly.pdbx_seq_one_letter_code
_entity_poly.pdbx_strand_id
1 'polypeptide(L)'
;MNRILATIAAAAILALPVAAAAPKIEEAAKVFATVEADQKRLGTFCEMFKNMTLAEAEQDEKKAQDLEQKIDTSMKELGNDFITAWELQAEIDADSPDGKVYFAAADKLMAKCPR
;
A
#
# COMPACT_ATOMS: atom_id res chain seq x y z
N MET A 1 -31.13 40.77 36.78
CA MET A 1 -30.17 40.08 37.66
C MET A 1 -30.17 38.61 37.27
N ASN A 2 -28.98 38.10 36.87
CA ASN A 2 -28.47 36.72 36.95
C ASN A 2 -29.37 35.54 36.58
N ARG A 3 -28.96 34.53 35.81
CA ARG A 3 -27.66 34.13 35.25
C ARG A 3 -27.94 32.99 34.26
N ILE A 4 -27.29 33.06 33.10
CA ILE A 4 -27.16 31.98 32.12
C ILE A 4 -26.37 30.84 32.76
N LEU A 5 -26.82 29.58 32.64
CA LEU A 5 -25.97 28.42 32.83
C LEU A 5 -26.22 27.42 31.70
N ALA A 6 -25.36 27.52 30.69
CA ALA A 6 -25.17 26.55 29.64
C ALA A 6 -24.41 25.33 30.21
N THR A 7 -25.02 24.16 30.14
CA THR A 7 -24.34 22.88 30.41
C THR A 7 -23.66 22.43 29.13
N ILE A 8 -22.38 22.81 28.98
CA ILE A 8 -21.50 22.29 27.94
C ILE A 8 -21.08 20.88 28.39
N ALA A 9 -21.69 19.86 27.78
CA ALA A 9 -21.19 18.49 27.87
C ALA A 9 -19.87 18.42 27.09
N ALA A 10 -18.75 18.43 27.83
CA ALA A 10 -17.43 18.24 27.28
C ALA A 10 -17.32 16.82 26.69
N ALA A 11 -17.35 16.73 25.36
CA ALA A 11 -16.93 15.54 24.65
C ALA A 11 -15.41 15.40 24.83
N ALA A 12 -15.00 14.61 25.82
CA ALA A 12 -13.62 14.16 25.95
C ALA A 12 -13.32 13.22 24.78
N ILE A 13 -12.80 13.77 23.69
CA ILE A 13 -12.15 12.99 22.65
C ILE A 13 -10.93 12.36 23.32
N LEU A 14 -11.05 11.08 23.66
CA LEU A 14 -9.89 10.25 23.99
C LEU A 14 -9.01 10.25 22.75
N ALA A 15 -7.99 11.10 22.75
CA ALA A 15 -6.85 10.97 21.86
C ALA A 15 -6.13 9.68 22.27
N LEU A 16 -6.60 8.55 21.74
CA LEU A 16 -5.82 7.33 21.76
C LEU A 16 -4.49 7.66 21.06
N PRO A 17 -3.34 7.30 21.64
CA PRO A 17 -2.09 7.42 20.93
C PRO A 17 -2.24 6.58 19.67
N VAL A 18 -2.23 7.23 18.51
CA VAL A 18 -1.98 6.54 17.25
C VAL A 18 -0.63 5.89 17.46
N ALA A 19 -0.61 4.58 17.68
CA ALA A 19 0.62 3.82 17.66
C ALA A 19 1.25 4.11 16.30
N ALA A 20 2.40 4.76 16.31
CA ALA A 20 3.20 4.93 15.11
C ALA A 20 3.45 3.53 14.54
N ALA A 21 3.32 3.39 13.23
CA ALA A 21 3.54 2.11 12.58
C ALA A 21 4.97 1.65 12.82
N ALA A 22 5.21 0.34 12.79
CA ALA A 22 6.58 -0.16 12.90
C ALA A 22 7.47 0.50 11.83
N PRO A 23 8.75 0.82 12.12
CA PRO A 23 9.62 1.56 11.18
C PRO A 23 9.68 0.96 9.77
N LYS A 24 9.64 -0.38 9.67
CA LYS A 24 9.63 -1.09 8.37
C LYS A 24 8.39 -0.79 7.53
N ILE A 25 7.25 -0.57 8.17
CA ILE A 25 5.97 -0.24 7.53
C ILE A 25 5.98 1.21 7.03
N GLU A 26 6.49 2.13 7.84
CA GLU A 26 6.65 3.52 7.42
C GLU A 26 7.65 3.65 6.26
N GLU A 27 8.71 2.85 6.27
CA GLU A 27 9.68 2.78 5.17
C GLU A 27 9.03 2.26 3.89
N ALA A 28 8.27 1.16 3.96
CA ALA A 28 7.52 0.64 2.82
C ALA A 28 6.56 1.68 2.23
N ALA A 29 5.79 2.36 3.09
CA ALA A 29 4.88 3.43 2.67
C ALA A 29 5.62 4.59 1.97
N LYS A 30 6.83 4.94 2.43
CA LYS A 30 7.68 5.94 1.76
C LYS A 30 8.14 5.43 0.40
N VAL A 31 8.60 4.18 0.30
CA VAL A 31 9.02 3.59 -0.98
C VAL A 31 7.88 3.63 -1.99
N PHE A 32 6.66 3.22 -1.60
CA PHE A 32 5.49 3.32 -2.48
C PHE A 32 5.21 4.75 -2.92
N ALA A 33 5.34 5.73 -2.03
CA ALA A 33 5.21 7.15 -2.39
C ALA A 33 6.29 7.63 -3.37
N THR A 34 7.52 7.10 -3.29
CA THR A 34 8.57 7.42 -4.29
C THR A 34 8.27 6.80 -5.67
N VAL A 35 7.69 5.60 -5.71
CA VAL A 35 7.22 4.99 -6.96
C VAL A 35 6.05 5.78 -7.54
N GLU A 36 5.10 6.21 -6.71
CA GLU A 36 3.98 7.09 -7.14
C GLU A 36 4.49 8.39 -7.79
N ALA A 37 5.57 8.98 -7.26
CA ALA A 37 6.10 10.26 -7.72
C ALA A 37 6.99 10.15 -8.97
N ASP A 38 7.55 8.96 -9.26
CA ASP A 38 8.40 8.72 -10.43
C ASP A 38 7.58 8.13 -11.57
N GLN A 39 7.40 8.89 -12.65
CA GLN A 39 6.57 8.45 -13.78
C GLN A 39 7.03 7.15 -14.44
N LYS A 40 8.35 6.90 -14.49
CA LYS A 40 8.88 5.66 -15.07
C LYS A 40 8.59 4.48 -14.15
N ARG A 41 8.91 4.60 -12.85
CA ARG A 41 8.64 3.55 -11.86
C ARG A 41 7.15 3.29 -11.73
N LEU A 42 6.32 4.34 -11.74
CA LEU A 42 4.86 4.21 -11.74
C LEU A 42 4.35 3.42 -12.96
N GLY A 43 4.88 3.72 -14.15
CA GLY A 43 4.56 2.96 -15.36
C GLY A 43 4.90 1.48 -15.23
N THR A 44 6.13 1.17 -14.79
CA THR A 44 6.57 -0.21 -14.54
C THR A 44 5.69 -0.91 -13.49
N PHE A 45 5.34 -0.21 -12.40
CA PHE A 45 4.46 -0.75 -11.36
C PHE A 45 3.06 -1.08 -11.91
N CYS A 46 2.48 -0.21 -12.73
CA CYS A 46 1.16 -0.46 -13.29
C CYS A 46 1.15 -1.61 -14.29
N GLU A 47 2.23 -1.79 -15.06
CA GLU A 47 2.40 -2.98 -15.90
C GLU A 47 2.51 -4.26 -15.07
N MET A 48 3.30 -4.23 -13.99
CA MET A 48 3.40 -5.33 -13.03
C MET A 48 2.03 -5.71 -12.47
N PHE A 49 1.29 -4.73 -11.93
CA PHE A 49 -0.01 -4.94 -11.31
C PHE A 49 -1.05 -5.50 -12.29
N LYS A 50 -1.05 -5.00 -13.53
CA LYS A 50 -1.87 -5.57 -14.60
C LYS A 50 -1.51 -7.03 -14.89
N ASN A 51 -0.22 -7.35 -15.00
CA ASN A 51 0.23 -8.72 -15.28
C ASN A 51 -0.12 -9.67 -14.13
N MET A 52 -0.05 -9.22 -12.87
CA MET A 52 -0.51 -10.00 -11.71
C MET A 52 -1.99 -10.34 -11.83
N THR A 53 -2.84 -9.34 -12.13
CA THR A 53 -4.28 -9.55 -12.32
C THR A 53 -4.58 -10.51 -13.48
N LEU A 54 -3.82 -10.41 -14.57
CA LEU A 54 -3.94 -11.34 -15.70
C LEU A 54 -3.49 -12.76 -15.34
N ALA A 55 -2.40 -12.90 -14.58
CA ALA A 55 -1.86 -14.21 -14.19
C ALA A 55 -2.84 -14.96 -13.29
N GLU A 56 -3.49 -14.27 -12.35
CA GLU A 56 -4.52 -14.85 -11.47
C GLU A 56 -5.74 -15.40 -12.24
N ALA A 57 -6.06 -14.79 -13.39
CA ALA A 57 -7.20 -15.19 -14.22
C ALA A 57 -6.82 -16.18 -15.34
N GLU A 58 -5.53 -16.41 -15.59
CA GLU A 58 -5.05 -17.23 -16.69
C GLU A 58 -5.13 -18.72 -16.34
N GLN A 59 -5.63 -19.53 -17.29
CA GLN A 59 -5.81 -20.97 -17.11
C GLN A 59 -4.78 -21.78 -17.91
N ASP A 60 -4.15 -21.15 -18.90
CA ASP A 60 -3.05 -21.73 -19.65
C ASP A 60 -1.73 -21.56 -18.89
N GLU A 61 -1.16 -22.68 -18.43
CA GLU A 61 0.06 -22.73 -17.63
C GLU A 61 1.25 -22.00 -18.30
N LYS A 62 1.39 -22.12 -19.62
CA LYS A 62 2.48 -21.46 -20.34
C LYS A 62 2.31 -19.95 -20.35
N LYS A 63 1.08 -19.47 -20.57
CA LYS A 63 0.80 -18.03 -20.51
C LYS A 63 0.93 -17.48 -19.10
N ALA A 64 0.52 -18.24 -18.09
CA ALA A 64 0.72 -17.86 -16.68
C ALA A 64 2.21 -17.70 -16.37
N GLN A 65 3.05 -18.66 -16.80
CA GLN A 65 4.49 -18.58 -16.65
C GLN A 65 5.11 -17.36 -17.38
N ASP A 66 4.65 -17.06 -18.60
CA ASP A 66 5.09 -15.88 -19.34
C ASP A 66 4.70 -14.57 -18.63
N LEU A 67 3.58 -14.54 -17.91
CA LEU A 67 3.14 -13.40 -17.10
C LEU A 67 3.97 -13.28 -15.82
N GLU A 68 4.26 -14.38 -15.12
CA GLU A 68 5.15 -14.41 -13.95
C GLU A 68 6.54 -13.85 -14.29
N GLN A 69 7.13 -14.26 -15.42
CA GLN A 69 8.43 -13.73 -15.85
C GLN A 69 8.40 -12.21 -16.09
N LYS A 70 7.28 -11.68 -16.59
CA LYS A 70 7.10 -10.22 -16.76
C LYS A 70 6.97 -9.52 -15.41
N ILE A 71 6.22 -10.10 -14.48
CA ILE A 71 6.08 -9.58 -13.11
C ILE A 71 7.46 -9.52 -12.44
N ASP A 72 8.24 -10.60 -12.51
CA ASP A 72 9.61 -10.67 -11.97
C ASP A 72 10.53 -9.62 -12.59
N THR A 73 10.40 -9.40 -13.90
CA THR A 73 11.17 -8.37 -14.61
C THR A 73 10.80 -6.97 -14.11
N SER A 74 9.51 -6.67 -13.99
CA SER A 74 9.04 -5.40 -13.45
C SER A 74 9.48 -5.18 -11.99
N MET A 75 9.43 -6.21 -11.14
CA MET A 75 9.93 -6.15 -9.76
C MET A 75 11.41 -5.75 -9.70
N LYS A 76 12.25 -6.36 -10.55
CA LYS A 76 13.68 -6.02 -10.65
C LYS A 76 13.89 -4.59 -11.15
N GLU A 77 13.09 -4.14 -12.12
CA GLU A 77 13.15 -2.77 -12.64
C GLU A 77 12.67 -1.71 -11.63
N LEU A 78 11.75 -2.06 -10.74
CA LEU A 78 11.27 -1.18 -9.67
C LEU A 78 12.32 -1.00 -8.56
N GLY A 79 13.22 -1.95 -8.40
CA GLY A 79 14.38 -1.87 -7.51
C GLY A 79 14.22 -2.65 -6.21
N ASN A 80 15.35 -2.92 -5.56
CA ASN A 80 15.40 -3.73 -4.33
C ASN A 80 14.65 -3.10 -3.14
N ASP A 81 14.60 -1.77 -3.08
CA ASP A 81 13.82 -1.03 -2.08
C ASP A 81 12.33 -1.36 -2.21
N PHE A 82 11.82 -1.35 -3.45
CA PHE A 82 10.44 -1.73 -3.75
C PHE A 82 10.18 -3.20 -3.46
N ILE A 83 11.07 -4.10 -3.88
CA ILE A 83 10.93 -5.54 -3.60
C ILE A 83 10.82 -5.78 -2.10
N THR A 84 11.74 -5.22 -1.31
CA THR A 84 11.73 -5.34 0.15
C THR A 84 10.44 -4.80 0.75
N ALA A 85 9.97 -3.64 0.28
CA ALA A 85 8.71 -3.06 0.73
C ALA A 85 7.52 -3.96 0.38
N TRP A 86 7.46 -4.47 -0.86
CA TRP A 86 6.35 -5.26 -1.39
C TRP A 86 6.22 -6.64 -0.75
N GLU A 87 7.34 -7.28 -0.42
CA GLU A 87 7.37 -8.61 0.20
C GLU A 87 6.84 -8.61 1.64
N LEU A 88 6.84 -7.45 2.33
CA LEU A 88 6.31 -7.33 3.68
C LEU A 88 4.84 -7.74 3.79
N GLN A 89 4.06 -7.66 2.71
CA GLN A 89 2.66 -8.10 2.71
C GLN A 89 2.49 -9.57 3.14
N ALA A 90 3.50 -10.41 2.93
CA ALA A 90 3.47 -11.82 3.33
C ALA A 90 3.63 -12.01 4.86
N GLU A 91 4.13 -10.99 5.57
CA GLU A 91 4.39 -11.04 7.01
C GLU A 91 3.37 -10.25 7.84
N ILE A 92 2.56 -9.41 7.20
CA ILE A 92 1.69 -8.45 7.87
C ILE A 92 0.25 -8.99 7.98
N ASP A 93 -0.29 -8.96 9.19
CA ASP A 93 -1.73 -9.11 9.42
C ASP A 93 -2.47 -7.87 8.91
N ALA A 94 -3.34 -8.04 7.92
CA ALA A 94 -4.10 -6.95 7.30
C ALA A 94 -5.03 -6.20 8.27
N ASP A 95 -5.52 -6.86 9.33
CA ASP A 95 -6.42 -6.24 10.30
C ASP A 95 -5.67 -5.46 11.41
N SER A 96 -4.35 -5.66 11.51
CA SER A 96 -3.50 -4.98 12.47
C SER A 96 -3.33 -3.47 12.15
N PRO A 97 -2.92 -2.64 13.14
CA PRO A 97 -2.60 -1.24 12.88
C PRO A 97 -1.55 -1.04 11.78
N ASP A 98 -0.51 -1.88 11.78
CA ASP A 98 0.55 -1.88 10.76
C ASP A 98 0.00 -2.30 9.38
N GLY A 99 -0.85 -3.33 9.33
CA GLY A 99 -1.55 -3.76 8.12
C GLY A 99 -2.34 -2.63 7.48
N LYS A 100 -3.13 -1.91 8.27
CA LYS A 100 -3.92 -0.79 7.76
C LYS A 100 -3.05 0.31 7.14
N VAL A 101 -1.89 0.59 7.73
CA VAL A 101 -0.95 1.59 7.17
C VAL A 101 -0.31 1.08 5.89
N TYR A 102 0.18 -0.16 5.89
CA TYR A 102 0.79 -0.78 4.73
C TYR A 102 -0.17 -0.86 3.53
N PHE A 103 -1.33 -1.47 3.74
CA PHE A 103 -2.31 -1.70 2.67
C PHE A 103 -2.92 -0.39 2.18
N ALA A 104 -3.13 0.63 3.03
CA ALA A 104 -3.56 1.95 2.57
C ALA A 104 -2.52 2.62 1.65
N ALA A 105 -1.22 2.44 1.91
CA ALA A 105 -0.17 2.97 1.05
C ALA A 105 -0.08 2.20 -0.27
N ALA A 106 -0.18 0.87 -0.24
CA ALA A 106 -0.23 0.03 -1.44
C ALA A 106 -1.48 0.34 -2.30
N ASP A 107 -2.66 0.45 -1.69
CA ASP A 107 -3.91 0.82 -2.36
C ASP A 107 -3.81 2.19 -3.03
N LYS A 108 -3.20 3.16 -2.35
CA LYS A 108 -2.97 4.50 -2.92
C LYS A 108 -2.09 4.43 -4.16
N LEU A 109 -1.06 3.60 -4.17
CA LEU A 109 -0.19 3.38 -5.32
C LEU A 109 -0.95 2.68 -6.45
N MET A 110 -1.68 1.59 -6.15
CA MET A 110 -2.53 0.86 -7.10
C MET A 110 -3.59 1.76 -7.74
N ALA A 111 -4.19 2.68 -6.98
CA ALA A 111 -5.21 3.60 -7.47
C ALA A 111 -4.71 4.59 -8.54
N LYS A 112 -3.39 4.69 -8.76
CA LYS A 112 -2.81 5.49 -9.86
C LYS A 112 -2.82 4.77 -11.19
N CYS A 113 -2.94 3.45 -11.17
CA CYS A 113 -2.88 2.66 -12.38
C CYS A 113 -4.19 2.80 -13.17
N PRO A 114 -4.11 2.88 -14.52
CA PRO A 114 -5.31 2.82 -15.36
C PRO A 114 -6.09 1.54 -15.07
N ARG A 115 -7.42 1.66 -14.98
CA ARG A 115 -8.34 0.52 -14.89
C ARG A 115 -8.60 -0.09 -16.26
#